data_AF-A0A327K6P9-F1
#
_entry.id   AF-A0A327K6P9-F1
#
_cell.length_a   1.000
_cell.length_b   1.000
_cell.length_c   1.000
_cell.angle_alpha   90.00
_cell.angle_beta   90.00
_cell.angle_gamma   90.00
#
_symmetry.space_group_name_H-M   'P 1'
#
loop_
_entity.id
_entity.type
_entity.pdbx_description
1 polymer ?
#
loop_
_entity_poly.entity_id
_entity_poly.type
_entity_poly.pdbx_seq_one_letter_code
_entity_poly.pdbx_strand_id
1 'polypeptide(L)' 'GAPSADAGAAAVRAATARCGGHATLIRAPAAVRAVVDVFEPQPGPLAVLTRRVKESFDPRGVLCPGRMWAGV' A
#
# COMPACT_ATOMS: atom_id res chain seq x y z
N GLY A 1 -22.46 4.73 -7.93
CA GLY A 1 -21.54 4.76 -9.09
C GLY A 1 -20.87 3.41 -9.20
N ALA A 2 -20.61 2.92 -10.41
CA ALA A 2 -19.86 1.68 -10.60
C ALA A 2 -18.49 1.78 -9.90
N PRO A 3 -17.95 0.69 -9.32
CA PRO A 3 -16.64 0.73 -8.70
C PRO A 3 -15.60 1.12 -9.75
N SER A 4 -14.79 2.15 -9.46
CA SER A 4 -13.64 2.49 -10.29
C SER A 4 -12.63 1.34 -10.28
N ALA A 5 -11.76 1.26 -11.29
CA ALA A 5 -10.76 0.20 -11.40
C ALA A 5 -9.82 0.10 -10.17
N ASP A 6 -9.64 1.21 -9.45
CA ASP A 6 -8.83 1.31 -8.23
C ASP A 6 -9.66 1.23 -6.92
N ALA A 7 -10.95 0.90 -7.01
CA ALA A 7 -11.89 0.91 -5.88
C ALA A 7 -11.96 2.26 -5.11
N GLY A 8 -11.65 3.37 -5.79
CA GLY A 8 -11.70 4.73 -5.24
C GLY A 8 -10.46 5.11 -4.42
N ALA A 9 -9.40 4.29 -4.46
CA ALA A 9 -8.19 4.50 -3.67
C ALA A 9 -7.60 5.90 -3.88
N ALA A 10 -7.50 6.39 -5.12
CA ALA A 10 -6.95 7.72 -5.39
C ALA A 10 -7.78 8.84 -4.74
N ALA A 11 -9.10 8.79 -4.88
CA ALA A 11 -10.00 9.81 -4.33
C ALA A 11 -10.00 9.80 -2.80
N VAL A 12 -10.05 8.62 -2.19
CA VAL A 12 -10.04 8.48 -0.72
C VAL A 12 -8.71 8.95 -0.15
N ARG A 13 -7.58 8.54 -0.72
CA ARG A 13 -6.24 8.96 -0.26
C ARG A 13 -6.06 10.48 -0.38
N ALA A 14 -6.49 11.07 -1.49
CA ALA A 14 -6.45 12.53 -1.67
C ALA A 14 -7.28 13.27 -0.60
N ALA A 15 -8.46 12.74 -0.25
CA ALA A 15 -9.28 13.31 0.81
C ALA A 15 -8.64 13.17 2.20
N THR A 16 -8.07 12.01 2.52
CA THR A 16 -7.44 11.75 3.82
C THR A 16 -6.14 12.54 4.01
N ALA A 17 -5.36 12.72 2.94
CA ALA A 17 -4.13 13.51 2.96
C ALA A 17 -4.34 14.96 3.43
N ARG A 18 -5.49 15.57 3.08
CA ARG A 18 -5.88 16.91 3.55
C ARG A 18 -6.06 17.01 5.06
N CYS A 19 -6.28 15.88 5.72
CA CYS A 19 -6.42 15.77 7.17
C CYS A 19 -5.15 15.21 7.84
N GLY A 20 -4.07 14.98 7.08
CA GLY A 20 -2.83 14.39 7.58
C GLY A 20 -2.93 12.91 7.95
N GLY A 21 -3.93 12.18 7.43
CA GLY A 21 -4.13 10.75 7.72
C GLY A 21 -3.76 9.84 6.54
N HIS A 22 -4.00 8.54 6.71
CA HIS A 22 -3.79 7.51 5.69
C HIS A 22 -5.01 6.61 5.51
N ALA A 23 -5.16 6.02 4.31
CA ALA A 23 -6.22 5.09 3.97
C ALA A 23 -5.68 3.68 3.67
N THR A 24 -6.24 2.68 4.35
CA THR A 24 -5.88 1.25 4.21
C THR A 24 -7.02 0.46 3.59
N LEU A 25 -6.72 -0.35 2.58
CA LEU A 25 -7.68 -1.28 1.98
C LEU A 25 -7.91 -2.47 2.91
N ILE A 26 -9.08 -2.55 3.53
CA ILE A 26 -9.41 -3.63 4.47
C ILE A 26 -9.97 -4.87 3.76
N ARG A 27 -10.85 -4.69 2.78
CA ARG A 27 -11.52 -5.79 2.07
C ARG A 27 -11.81 -5.39 0.63
N ALA A 28 -11.46 -6.26 -0.32
CA ALA A 28 -11.83 -6.13 -1.72
C ALA A 28 -11.74 -7.49 -2.44
N PRO A 29 -12.37 -7.64 -3.61
CA PRO A 29 -12.16 -8.78 -4.49
C PRO A 29 -10.68 -8.98 -4.82
N ALA A 30 -10.28 -10.23 -5.11
CA ALA A 30 -8.88 -10.57 -5.40
C ALA A 30 -8.30 -9.75 -6.57
N ALA A 31 -9.10 -9.48 -7.60
CA ALA A 31 -8.69 -8.65 -8.74
C ALA A 31 -8.28 -7.23 -8.33
N VAL A 32 -8.99 -6.61 -7.38
CA VAL A 32 -8.64 -5.28 -6.86
C VAL A 32 -7.39 -5.36 -6.00
N ARG A 33 -7.30 -6.37 -5.12
CA ARG A 33 -6.12 -6.57 -4.25
C ARG A 33 -4.82 -6.84 -5.03
N ALA A 34 -4.93 -7.29 -6.28
CA ALA A 34 -3.77 -7.53 -7.15
C ALA A 34 -3.18 -6.23 -7.73
N VAL A 35 -3.95 -5.15 -7.77
CA VAL A 35 -3.55 -3.89 -8.44
C VAL A 35 -3.63 -2.65 -7.55
N VAL A 36 -4.28 -2.74 -6.39
CA VAL A 36 -4.39 -1.65 -5.42
C VAL A 36 -3.59 -2.00 -4.17
N ASP A 37 -2.64 -1.13 -3.81
CA ASP A 37 -1.86 -1.28 -2.58
C ASP A 37 -2.75 -1.34 -1.34
N VAL A 38 -2.43 -2.27 -0.43
CA VAL A 38 -3.15 -2.41 0.84
C VAL A 38 -2.95 -1.19 1.73
N PHE A 39 -1.71 -0.76 1.89
CA PHE A 39 -1.37 0.44 2.65
C PHE A 39 -1.27 1.66 1.74
N GLU A 40 -1.43 2.83 2.33
CA GLU A 40 -1.08 4.06 1.63
C GLU A 40 0.43 4.07 1.31
N PRO A 41 0.83 4.40 0.06
CA PRO A 41 2.22 4.52 -0.31
C PRO A 41 2.94 5.53 0.57
N GLN A 42 4.10 5.12 1.09
CA GLN A 42 4.92 6.01 1.89
C GLN A 42 5.59 7.08 1.00
N PRO A 43 5.84 8.28 1.56
CA PRO A 43 6.73 9.25 0.94
C PRO A 43 8.10 8.63 0.64
N GLY A 44 8.72 9.04 -0.47
CA GLY A 44 9.96 8.44 -1.00
C GLY A 44 11.05 8.15 0.05
N PRO A 45 11.44 9.12 0.92
CA PRO A 45 12.43 8.86 1.95
C PRO A 45 12.04 7.78 2.96
N LEU A 46 10.76 7.72 3.35
CA LEU A 46 10.26 6.70 4.27
C LEU A 46 10.20 5.33 3.60
N ALA A 47 9.79 5.26 2.34
CA ALA A 47 9.78 4.02 1.57
C ALA A 47 11.20 3.42 1.45
N VAL A 48 12.22 4.25 1.21
CA VAL A 48 13.62 3.82 1.17
C VAL A 48 14.08 3.27 2.52
N LEU A 49 13.71 3.94 3.63
CA LEU A 49 14.04 3.46 4.96
C LEU A 49 13.34 2.13 5.27
N THR A 50 12.05 2.02 4.98
CA THR A 50 11.27 0.79 5.18
C THR A 50 11.86 -0.37 4.39
N ARG A 51 12.31 -0.15 3.15
CA ARG A 51 13.00 -1.19 2.37
C ARG A 51 14.29 -1.66 3.04
N ARG A 52 15.15 -0.74 3.51
CA ARG A 52 16.40 -1.11 4.20
C ARG A 52 16.16 -1.88 5.49
N VAL A 53 15.14 -1.50 6.26
CA VAL A 53 14.72 -2.23 7.46
C VAL A 53 14.26 -3.64 7.06
N LYS A 54 13.39 -3.74 6.06
CA LYS A 54 12.90 -5.03 5.56
C LYS A 54 14.04 -5.94 5.10
N GLU A 55 14.97 -5.44 4.29
CA GLU A 55 16.15 -6.17 3.82
C GLU A 55 17.04 -6.66 4.97
N SER A 56 17.20 -5.85 6.02
CA SER A 56 18.02 -6.22 7.19
C SER A 56 17.40 -7.36 8.01
N PHE A 57 16.07 -7.37 8.16
CA PHE A 57 15.36 -8.35 9.00
C PHE A 57 14.86 -9.58 8.23
N ASP A 58 14.63 -9.45 6.93
CA ASP A 58 14.10 -10.52 6.07
C ASP A 58 14.81 -10.51 4.70
N PRO A 59 16.13 -10.79 4.66
CA PRO A 59 16.92 -10.74 3.43
C PRO A 59 16.50 -11.78 2.38
N ARG A 60 15.70 -12.79 2.78
CA ARG A 60 15.15 -13.80 1.88
C ARG A 60 13.70 -13.53 1.48
N GLY A 61 13.09 -12.44 1.96
CA GLY A 61 11.72 -12.04 1.61
C GLY A 61 10.64 -13.06 2.00
N VAL A 62 10.85 -13.83 3.08
CA VAL A 62 9.93 -14.90 3.49
C VAL A 62 8.70 -14.33 4.22
N LEU A 63 8.85 -13.21 4.91
CA LEU A 63 7.79 -12.61 5.70
C LEU A 63 6.88 -11.76 4.81
N CYS A 64 5.63 -12.16 4.65
CA CYS A 64 4.60 -11.36 3.96
C CYS A 64 4.99 -10.85 2.55
N PRO A 65 5.51 -11.71 1.66
CA PRO A 65 5.96 -11.30 0.33
C PRO A 65 4.83 -10.61 -0.44
N GLY A 66 5.08 -9.37 -0.89
CA GLY A 66 4.13 -8.59 -1.69
C GLY A 66 2.81 -8.23 -0.99
N ARG A 67 2.66 -8.47 0.32
CA ARG A 67 1.40 -8.21 1.05
C ARG A 67 1.32 -6.84 1.70
N MET A 68 2.47 -6.22 2.00
CA MET A 68 2.50 -4.89 2.62
C MET A 68 2.72 -3.80 1.57
N TRP A 69 3.82 -3.87 0.83
CA TRP A 69 4.12 -3.02 -0.32
C TRP A 69 4.62 -3.88 -1.47
N ALA A 70 4.17 -3.60 -2.70
CA ALA A 70 4.69 -4.30 -3.87
C ALA A 70 6.19 -3.96 -4.05
N GLY A 71 7.05 -4.98 -4.14
CA GLY A 71 8.49 -4.80 -4.38
C GLY A 71 9.34 -4.47 -3.16
N VAL A 72 8.80 -4.63 -1.95
CA VAL A 72 9.51 -4.60 -0.65
C VAL A 72 9.32 -5.93 0.06
#